data_AF-A0A8J5FLD0-F1
#
_entry.id   AF-A0A8J5FLD0-F1
#
_cell.length_a   1.000
_cell.length_b   1.000
_cell.length_c   1.000
_cell.angle_alpha   90.00
_cell.angle_beta   90.00
_cell.angle_gamma   90.00
#
_symmetry.space_group_name_H-M   'P 1'
#
loop_
_entity.id
_entity.type
_entity.pdbx_description
1 polymer ?
#
loop_
_entity_poly.entity_id
_entity_poly.type
_entity_poly.pdbx_seq_one_letter_code
_entity_poly.pdbx_strand_id
1 'polypeptide(L)'
;MNSKFVKPCKTRQEVLQNVPKGMYKQDWEWLVKEYFLSESFQKMSSTNTQNRSLKSMPHRTGSKPFRQLAYEMGGKDGQPPDFASMFFETRKKGDHIVDLDAIEKYDEICEVVREDSSLSNIQLVEKCFGPQRHDHVFGHGKGVRPKNVRGPIASKQELHHENATLREKMNNMESEFKAFKELMLKNLPPNAQVNASASNTIEGAQAIGEEQ
;
A
#
# COMPACT_ATOMS: atom_id res chain seq x y z
N MET A 1 -22.57 -10.25 -18.78
CA MET A 1 -23.43 -11.12 -19.61
C MET A 1 -23.53 -12.49 -18.96
N ASN A 2 -24.74 -13.05 -18.88
CA ASN A 2 -24.99 -14.33 -18.21
C ASN A 2 -24.14 -15.44 -18.84
N SER A 3 -23.27 -16.06 -18.05
CA SER A 3 -22.27 -17.00 -18.57
C SER A 3 -22.83 -18.37 -18.96
N LYS A 4 -24.02 -18.73 -18.48
CA LYS A 4 -24.62 -20.05 -18.70
C LYS A 4 -25.63 -20.06 -19.84
N PHE A 5 -26.41 -18.99 -19.99
CA PHE A 5 -27.55 -18.98 -20.92
C PHE A 5 -27.39 -18.00 -22.09
N VAL A 6 -26.54 -16.98 -21.95
CA VAL A 6 -26.39 -15.93 -22.97
C VAL A 6 -25.03 -15.95 -23.64
N LYS A 7 -23.94 -16.01 -22.87
CA LYS A 7 -22.57 -16.04 -23.42
C LYS A 7 -22.26 -17.24 -24.33
N PRO A 8 -22.76 -18.46 -24.07
CA PRO A 8 -22.44 -19.62 -24.92
C PRO A 8 -23.08 -19.54 -26.32
N CYS A 9 -24.17 -18.77 -26.45
CA CYS A 9 -24.91 -18.65 -27.69
C CYS A 9 -24.26 -17.62 -28.61
N LYS A 10 -24.17 -17.94 -29.90
CA LYS A 10 -23.55 -17.08 -30.91
C LYS A 10 -24.55 -16.12 -31.55
N THR A 11 -25.84 -16.46 -31.51
CA THR A 11 -26.90 -15.68 -32.16
C THR A 11 -28.02 -15.30 -31.19
N ARG A 12 -28.72 -14.20 -31.48
CA ARG A 12 -29.90 -13.78 -30.72
C ARG A 12 -30.99 -14.85 -30.67
N GLN A 13 -31.19 -15.58 -31.77
CA GLN A 13 -32.19 -16.65 -31.85
C GLN A 13 -31.85 -17.81 -30.92
N GLU A 14 -30.59 -18.21 -30.88
CA GLU A 14 -30.10 -19.27 -30.00
C GLU A 14 -30.26 -18.89 -28.51
N VAL A 15 -29.97 -17.64 -28.14
CA VAL A 15 -30.20 -17.15 -26.77
C VAL A 15 -31.68 -17.24 -26.40
N LEU A 16 -32.59 -16.82 -27.30
CA LEU A 16 -34.03 -16.84 -27.04
C LEU A 16 -34.59 -18.27 -26.89
N GLN A 17 -33.97 -19.26 -27.52
CA GLN A 17 -34.33 -20.68 -27.39
C GLN A 17 -33.78 -21.31 -26.11
N ASN A 18 -32.67 -20.79 -25.57
CA ASN A 18 -32.01 -21.29 -24.37
C ASN A 18 -32.69 -20.82 -23.07
N VAL A 19 -33.98 -21.15 -22.92
CA VAL A 19 -34.80 -20.78 -21.75
C VAL A 19 -34.37 -21.60 -20.53
N PRO A 20 -34.02 -20.96 -19.39
CA PRO A 20 -33.73 -21.67 -18.16
C PRO A 20 -34.91 -22.51 -17.65
N LYS A 21 -34.63 -23.69 -17.09
CA LYS A 21 -35.66 -24.55 -16.50
C LYS A 21 -36.44 -23.81 -15.40
N GLY A 22 -37.77 -23.79 -15.51
CA GLY A 22 -38.66 -23.13 -14.57
C GLY A 22 -38.90 -21.64 -14.83
N MET A 23 -38.40 -21.09 -15.95
CA MET A 23 -38.67 -19.72 -16.38
C MET A 23 -39.73 -19.69 -17.48
N TYR A 24 -40.65 -18.73 -17.42
CA TYR A 24 -41.60 -18.51 -18.52
C TYR A 24 -40.87 -17.96 -19.74
N LYS A 25 -41.25 -18.48 -20.91
CA LYS A 25 -40.64 -18.08 -22.18
C LYS A 25 -40.76 -16.58 -22.43
N GLN A 26 -41.91 -15.97 -22.10
CA GLN A 26 -42.16 -14.54 -22.28
C GLN A 26 -41.20 -13.68 -21.44
N ASP A 27 -41.00 -14.03 -20.17
CA ASP A 27 -40.06 -13.32 -19.28
C ASP A 27 -38.61 -13.45 -19.78
N TRP A 28 -38.23 -14.64 -20.24
CA TRP A 28 -36.91 -14.87 -20.82
C TRP A 28 -36.70 -14.02 -22.08
N GLU A 29 -37.68 -14.03 -22.99
CA GLU A 29 -37.62 -13.23 -24.20
C GLU A 29 -37.48 -11.74 -23.87
N TRP A 30 -38.23 -11.23 -22.91
CA TRP A 30 -38.12 -9.84 -22.46
C TRP A 30 -36.73 -9.55 -21.88
N LEU A 31 -36.22 -10.39 -20.97
CA LEU A 31 -34.89 -10.23 -20.38
C LEU A 31 -33.78 -10.22 -21.43
N VAL A 32 -33.87 -11.10 -22.44
CA VAL A 32 -32.88 -11.15 -23.51
C VAL A 32 -32.96 -9.89 -24.36
N LYS A 33 -34.15 -9.50 -24.80
CA LYS A 33 -34.35 -8.37 -25.74
C LYS A 33 -34.08 -7.02 -25.08
N GLU A 34 -34.62 -6.79 -23.89
CA GLU A 34 -34.62 -5.48 -23.22
C GLU A 34 -33.41 -5.28 -22.28
N TYR A 35 -32.86 -6.36 -21.71
CA TYR A 35 -31.77 -6.24 -20.72
C TYR A 35 -30.44 -6.76 -21.24
N PHE A 36 -30.31 -8.07 -21.53
CA PHE A 36 -29.00 -8.66 -21.86
C PHE A 36 -28.41 -8.18 -23.18
N LEU A 37 -29.26 -7.85 -24.16
CA LEU A 37 -28.84 -7.32 -25.45
C LEU A 37 -28.88 -5.79 -25.52
N SER A 38 -29.26 -5.11 -24.44
CA SER A 38 -29.15 -3.64 -24.39
C SER A 38 -27.71 -3.19 -24.49
N GLU A 39 -27.47 -2.09 -25.20
CA GLU A 39 -26.13 -1.53 -25.40
C GLU A 39 -25.46 -1.18 -24.05
N SER A 40 -26.22 -0.61 -23.13
CA SER A 40 -25.73 -0.21 -21.80
C SER A 40 -25.22 -1.41 -21.00
N PHE A 41 -25.96 -2.53 -21.01
CA PHE A 41 -25.55 -3.76 -20.33
C PHE A 41 -24.37 -4.43 -21.01
N GLN A 42 -24.35 -4.48 -22.35
CA GLN A 42 -23.22 -5.05 -23.09
C GLN A 42 -21.92 -4.27 -22.83
N LYS A 43 -22.00 -2.94 -22.87
CA LYS A 43 -20.88 -2.04 -22.54
C LYS A 43 -20.38 -2.31 -21.11
N MET A 44 -21.28 -2.27 -20.13
CA MET A 44 -20.95 -2.55 -18.72
C MET A 44 -20.33 -3.94 -18.54
N SER A 45 -20.88 -4.95 -19.21
CA SER A 45 -20.37 -6.32 -19.18
C SER A 45 -18.96 -6.43 -19.78
N SER A 46 -18.71 -5.75 -20.90
CA SER A 46 -17.40 -5.72 -21.56
C SER A 46 -16.36 -5.05 -20.65
N THR A 47 -16.67 -3.85 -20.16
CA THR A 47 -15.81 -3.11 -19.22
C THR A 47 -15.53 -3.92 -17.95
N ASN A 48 -16.53 -4.56 -17.36
CA ASN A 48 -16.34 -5.41 -16.18
C ASN A 48 -15.48 -6.65 -16.47
N THR A 49 -15.52 -7.18 -17.70
CA THR A 49 -14.68 -8.30 -18.11
C THR A 49 -13.22 -7.86 -18.24
N GLN A 50 -12.97 -6.73 -18.90
CA GLN A 50 -11.63 -6.13 -19.00
C GLN A 50 -11.06 -5.75 -17.62
N ASN A 51 -11.86 -5.11 -16.77
CA ASN A 51 -11.44 -4.80 -15.40
C ASN A 51 -11.13 -6.06 -14.58
N ARG A 52 -11.86 -7.14 -14.83
CA ARG A 52 -11.60 -8.43 -14.17
C ARG A 52 -10.30 -9.06 -14.66
N SER A 53 -9.97 -8.96 -15.94
CA SER A 53 -8.71 -9.49 -16.47
C SER A 53 -7.49 -8.69 -15.99
N LEU A 54 -7.66 -7.41 -15.65
CA LEU A 54 -6.61 -6.57 -15.07
C LEU A 54 -6.42 -6.78 -13.56
N LYS A 55 -7.25 -7.59 -12.91
CA LYS A 55 -7.20 -7.77 -11.46
C LYS A 55 -6.13 -8.80 -11.08
N SER A 56 -5.03 -8.32 -10.49
CA SER A 56 -3.99 -9.16 -9.91
C SER A 56 -4.34 -9.63 -8.47
N MET A 57 -3.79 -10.78 -8.06
CA MET A 57 -3.88 -11.35 -6.71
C MET A 57 -5.30 -11.38 -6.07
N PRO A 58 -6.30 -12.04 -6.69
CA PRO A 58 -7.67 -12.05 -6.19
C PRO A 58 -7.81 -12.79 -4.85
N HIS A 59 -8.68 -12.28 -3.98
CA HIS A 59 -9.09 -13.02 -2.78
C HIS A 59 -9.95 -14.25 -3.14
N ARG A 60 -9.78 -15.34 -2.37
CA ARG A 60 -10.45 -16.64 -2.57
C ARG A 60 -11.44 -17.00 -1.46
N THR A 61 -11.77 -16.05 -0.58
CA THR A 61 -12.64 -16.24 0.60
C THR A 61 -14.13 -16.04 0.32
N GLY A 62 -14.52 -15.88 -0.95
CA GLY A 62 -15.90 -15.64 -1.36
C GLY A 62 -16.46 -14.35 -0.74
N SER A 63 -17.67 -14.44 -0.17
CA SER A 63 -18.35 -13.32 0.48
C SER A 63 -17.85 -13.04 1.91
N LYS A 64 -16.88 -13.81 2.41
CA LYS A 64 -16.37 -13.64 3.77
C LYS A 64 -15.42 -12.42 3.82
N PRO A 65 -15.74 -11.38 4.60
CA PRO A 65 -14.92 -10.17 4.67
C PRO A 65 -13.69 -10.35 5.56
N PHE A 66 -12.68 -9.50 5.33
CA PHE A 66 -11.44 -9.43 6.12
C PHE A 66 -11.67 -9.38 7.63
N ARG A 67 -12.63 -8.57 8.10
CA ARG A 67 -12.95 -8.46 9.54
C ARG A 67 -13.41 -9.80 10.13
N GLN A 68 -14.22 -10.55 9.39
CA GLN A 68 -14.71 -11.84 9.86
C GLN A 68 -13.57 -12.85 9.91
N LEU A 69 -12.71 -12.88 8.90
CA LEU A 69 -11.51 -13.73 8.91
C LEU A 69 -10.59 -13.40 10.08
N ALA A 70 -10.31 -12.12 10.31
CA ALA A 70 -9.48 -11.69 11.43
C ALA A 70 -10.08 -12.09 12.79
N TYR A 71 -11.40 -11.98 12.94
CA TYR A 71 -12.11 -12.41 14.15
C TYR A 71 -12.01 -13.93 14.37
N GLU A 72 -12.24 -14.72 13.31
CA GLU A 72 -12.15 -16.18 13.35
C GLU A 72 -10.72 -16.68 13.63
N MET A 73 -9.70 -15.99 13.10
CA MET A 73 -8.28 -16.35 13.25
C MET A 73 -7.63 -15.87 14.56
N GLY A 74 -8.41 -15.57 15.60
CA GLY A 74 -7.90 -15.21 16.93
C GLY A 74 -8.26 -13.80 17.38
N GLY A 75 -8.83 -12.97 16.50
CA GLY A 75 -9.32 -11.64 16.87
C GLY A 75 -10.41 -11.68 17.96
N LYS A 76 -11.18 -12.77 18.05
CA LYS A 76 -12.15 -13.00 19.14
C LYS A 76 -11.50 -13.08 20.53
N ASP A 77 -10.25 -13.55 20.58
CA ASP A 77 -9.46 -13.75 21.79
C ASP A 77 -8.48 -12.58 22.03
N GLY A 78 -8.63 -11.49 21.26
CA GLY A 78 -7.72 -10.34 21.32
C GLY A 78 -6.37 -10.56 20.65
N GLN A 79 -6.19 -11.67 19.91
CA GLN A 79 -4.97 -12.02 19.19
C GLN A 79 -5.24 -12.04 17.68
N PRO A 80 -5.47 -10.88 17.05
CA PRO A 80 -5.74 -10.83 15.62
C PRO A 80 -4.53 -11.34 14.81
N PRO A 81 -4.76 -11.99 13.66
CA PRO A 81 -3.69 -12.43 12.78
C PRO A 81 -2.87 -11.25 12.26
N ASP A 82 -1.58 -11.50 12.02
CA ASP A 82 -0.72 -10.53 11.34
C ASP A 82 -1.07 -10.40 9.85
N PHE A 83 -0.47 -9.40 9.19
CA PHE A 83 -0.75 -9.14 7.78
C PHE A 83 -0.31 -10.30 6.86
N ALA A 84 0.81 -10.97 7.14
CA ALA A 84 1.29 -12.09 6.33
C ALA A 84 0.30 -13.26 6.36
N SER A 85 -0.16 -13.63 7.55
CA SER A 85 -1.17 -14.66 7.80
C SER A 85 -2.49 -14.30 7.13
N MET A 86 -2.96 -13.05 7.25
CA MET A 86 -4.15 -12.56 6.53
C MET A 86 -3.97 -12.63 5.00
N PHE A 87 -2.80 -12.25 4.50
CA PHE A 87 -2.51 -12.28 3.06
C PHE A 87 -2.58 -13.71 2.52
N PHE A 88 -1.94 -14.65 3.22
CA PHE A 88 -1.95 -16.07 2.89
C PHE A 88 -3.36 -16.65 2.94
N GLU A 89 -4.06 -16.49 4.06
CA GLU A 89 -5.39 -17.06 4.26
C GLU A 89 -6.38 -16.56 3.20
N THR A 90 -6.28 -15.30 2.81
CA THR A 90 -7.21 -14.72 1.85
C THR A 90 -6.96 -15.13 0.41
N ARG A 91 -5.80 -15.75 0.10
CA ARG A 91 -5.35 -16.08 -1.26
C ARG A 91 -5.01 -17.55 -1.48
N LYS A 92 -4.98 -18.36 -0.42
CA LYS A 92 -4.77 -19.81 -0.54
C LYS A 92 -5.94 -20.50 -1.24
N LYS A 93 -5.62 -21.63 -1.88
CA LYS A 93 -6.57 -22.63 -2.38
C LYS A 93 -6.17 -23.98 -1.77
N GLY A 94 -6.97 -24.47 -0.83
CA GLY A 94 -6.50 -25.52 0.08
C GLY A 94 -5.41 -24.94 0.98
N ASP A 95 -4.23 -25.53 0.94
CA ASP A 95 -3.11 -25.17 1.82
C ASP A 95 -2.02 -24.32 1.15
N HIS A 96 -2.21 -23.89 -0.10
CA HIS A 96 -1.17 -23.16 -0.85
C HIS A 96 -1.75 -22.00 -1.67
N ILE A 97 -0.96 -20.95 -1.91
CA ILE A 97 -1.28 -19.89 -2.88
C ILE A 97 -1.04 -20.45 -4.29
N VAL A 98 -1.93 -20.14 -5.23
CA VAL A 98 -1.89 -20.68 -6.60
C VAL A 98 -1.69 -19.63 -7.69
N ASP A 99 -1.81 -18.35 -7.36
CA ASP A 99 -1.64 -17.24 -8.30
C ASP A 99 -0.18 -16.75 -8.22
N LEU A 100 0.56 -16.78 -9.34
CA LEU A 100 2.00 -16.44 -9.37
C LEU A 100 2.31 -15.07 -8.76
N ASP A 101 1.59 -14.02 -9.17
CA ASP A 101 1.73 -12.67 -8.59
C ASP A 101 1.54 -12.67 -7.07
N ALA A 102 0.66 -13.54 -6.55
CA ALA A 102 0.40 -13.63 -5.11
C ALA A 102 1.48 -14.43 -4.39
N ILE A 103 2.10 -15.41 -5.05
CA ILE A 103 3.25 -16.16 -4.52
C ILE A 103 4.43 -15.21 -4.38
N GLU A 104 4.83 -14.55 -5.48
CA GLU A 104 5.95 -13.60 -5.49
C GLU A 104 5.78 -12.53 -4.40
N LYS A 105 4.57 -12.00 -4.27
CA LYS A 105 4.30 -10.96 -3.28
C LYS A 105 4.22 -11.49 -1.86
N TYR A 106 3.83 -12.75 -1.66
CA TYR A 106 3.87 -13.38 -0.35
C TYR A 106 5.31 -13.64 0.10
N ASP A 107 6.18 -14.06 -0.82
CA ASP A 107 7.59 -14.27 -0.54
C ASP A 107 8.26 -12.95 -0.12
N GLU A 108 7.99 -11.86 -0.84
CA GLU A 108 8.45 -10.51 -0.46
C GLU A 108 7.94 -10.09 0.93
N ILE A 109 6.67 -10.35 1.26
CA ILE A 109 6.14 -10.07 2.60
C ILE A 109 6.92 -10.87 3.65
N CYS A 110 7.17 -12.15 3.40
CA CYS A 110 7.89 -13.02 4.33
C CYS A 110 9.36 -12.58 4.51
N GLU A 111 10.01 -12.11 3.45
CA GLU A 111 11.35 -11.53 3.51
C GLU A 111 11.39 -10.29 4.39
N VAL A 112 10.47 -9.34 4.16
CA VAL A 112 10.41 -8.11 4.96
C VAL A 112 10.13 -8.40 6.44
N VAL A 113 9.24 -9.34 6.74
CA VAL A 113 8.96 -9.76 8.13
C VAL A 113 10.17 -10.41 8.78
N ARG A 114 10.98 -11.15 8.00
CA ARG A 114 12.21 -11.79 8.49
C ARG A 114 13.32 -10.78 8.76
N GLU A 115 13.44 -9.75 7.93
CA GLU A 115 14.40 -8.65 8.11
C GLU A 115 14.07 -7.78 9.32
N ASP A 116 12.80 -7.41 9.47
CA ASP A 116 12.35 -6.51 10.53
C ASP A 116 10.98 -6.95 11.08
N SER A 117 11.04 -7.79 12.12
CA SER A 117 9.86 -8.28 12.82
C SER A 117 9.18 -7.24 13.70
N SER A 118 9.77 -6.04 13.86
CA SER A 118 9.19 -4.95 14.67
C SER A 118 8.23 -4.06 13.90
N LEU A 119 8.18 -4.21 12.56
CA LEU A 119 7.29 -3.44 11.70
C LEU A 119 5.83 -3.64 12.09
N SER A 120 5.10 -2.53 12.22
CA SER A 120 3.65 -2.58 12.27
C SER A 120 3.06 -3.08 10.95
N ASN A 121 1.85 -3.64 10.99
CA ASN A 121 1.14 -4.11 9.80
C ASN A 121 1.04 -3.04 8.69
N ILE A 122 0.87 -1.76 9.04
CA ILE A 122 0.78 -0.69 8.04
C ILE A 122 2.14 -0.37 7.40
N GLN A 123 3.24 -0.40 8.16
CA GLN A 123 4.58 -0.21 7.61
C GLN A 123 4.98 -1.37 6.70
N LEU A 124 4.66 -2.61 7.11
CA LEU A 124 4.87 -3.80 6.28
C LEU A 124 4.11 -3.69 4.95
N VAL A 125 2.82 -3.31 5.01
CA VAL A 125 2.02 -3.07 3.80
C VAL A 125 2.64 -1.99 2.92
N GLU A 126 3.14 -0.90 3.50
CA GLU A 126 3.74 0.20 2.73
C GLU A 126 5.09 -0.17 2.11
N LYS A 127 5.88 -1.01 2.80
CA LYS A 127 7.14 -1.53 2.27
C LYS A 127 6.90 -2.48 1.09
N CYS A 128 5.87 -3.33 1.15
CA CYS A 128 5.59 -4.30 0.08
C CYS A 128 4.70 -3.76 -1.06
N PHE A 129 3.76 -2.84 -0.78
CA PHE A 129 2.75 -2.38 -1.75
C PHE A 129 2.84 -0.88 -2.05
N GLY A 130 3.80 -0.17 -1.45
CA GLY A 130 3.95 1.27 -1.57
C GLY A 130 2.94 2.06 -0.73
N PRO A 131 2.95 3.41 -0.86
CA PRO A 131 2.07 4.28 -0.09
C PRO A 131 0.58 3.96 -0.28
N GLN A 132 -0.15 3.87 0.84
CA GLN A 132 -1.57 3.51 0.83
C GLN A 132 -2.47 4.71 0.56
N ARG A 133 -3.61 4.47 -0.10
CA ARG A 133 -4.58 5.51 -0.46
C ARG A 133 -5.32 6.03 0.77
N HIS A 134 -5.73 7.29 0.75
CA HIS A 134 -6.42 7.92 1.89
C HIS A 134 -7.74 7.23 2.31
N ASP A 135 -8.38 6.51 1.39
CA ASP A 135 -9.67 5.83 1.55
C ASP A 135 -9.54 4.30 1.70
N HIS A 136 -8.34 3.75 1.53
CA HIS A 136 -8.15 2.31 1.49
C HIS A 136 -6.75 1.89 1.91
N VAL A 137 -6.70 0.91 2.82
CA VAL A 137 -5.49 0.16 3.16
C VAL A 137 -5.60 -1.25 2.60
N PHE A 138 -4.59 -1.67 1.84
CA PHE A 138 -4.53 -3.01 1.28
C PHE A 138 -4.62 -4.08 2.38
N GLY A 139 -5.39 -5.14 2.12
CA GLY A 139 -5.56 -6.26 3.06
C GLY A 139 -6.34 -5.96 4.35
N HIS A 140 -6.97 -4.79 4.47
CA HIS A 140 -7.79 -4.45 5.66
C HIS A 140 -9.30 -4.39 5.36
N GLY A 141 -9.69 -4.63 4.11
CA GLY A 141 -11.08 -4.57 3.66
C GLY A 141 -11.59 -3.16 3.39
N LYS A 142 -12.88 -3.06 3.04
CA LYS A 142 -13.52 -1.79 2.66
C LYS A 142 -13.76 -0.91 3.89
N GLY A 143 -13.49 0.39 3.77
CA GLY A 143 -13.78 1.38 4.82
C GLY A 143 -12.64 1.60 5.83
N VAL A 144 -11.60 0.77 5.81
CA VAL A 144 -10.39 1.00 6.61
C VAL A 144 -9.48 1.99 5.88
N ARG A 145 -9.15 3.09 6.58
CA ARG A 145 -8.31 4.18 6.08
C ARG A 145 -6.96 4.17 6.81
N PRO A 146 -5.88 4.71 6.22
CA PRO A 146 -4.57 4.77 6.87
C PRO A 146 -4.61 5.43 8.26
N LYS A 147 -5.41 6.48 8.45
CA LYS A 147 -5.61 7.14 9.75
C LYS A 147 -6.22 6.24 10.84
N ASN A 148 -6.92 5.17 10.46
CA ASN A 148 -7.51 4.23 11.40
C ASN A 148 -6.48 3.20 11.91
N VAL A 149 -5.37 3.02 11.19
CA VAL A 149 -4.36 1.98 11.47
C VAL A 149 -3.01 2.54 11.90
N ARG A 150 -2.64 3.75 11.47
CA ARG A 150 -1.40 4.43 11.89
C ARG A 150 -1.47 5.02 13.31
N GLY A 151 -2.64 4.97 13.96
CA GLY A 151 -2.85 5.62 15.25
C GLY A 151 -3.07 7.14 15.14
N PRO A 152 -3.07 7.87 16.27
CA PRO A 152 -3.20 9.31 16.29
C PRO A 152 -2.06 9.95 15.48
N ILE A 153 -2.41 10.80 14.52
CA ILE A 153 -1.43 11.61 13.82
C ILE A 153 -1.13 12.79 14.73
N ALA A 154 0.16 13.06 15.00
CA ALA A 154 0.58 14.21 15.77
C ALA A 154 -0.04 15.48 15.18
N SER A 155 -0.60 16.33 16.04
CA SER A 155 -1.22 17.58 15.63
C SER A 155 -0.19 18.49 14.97
N LYS A 156 -0.65 19.41 14.12
CA LYS A 156 0.24 20.42 13.52
C LYS A 156 1.02 21.20 14.58
N GLN A 157 0.41 21.45 15.74
CA GLN A 157 1.05 22.15 16.85
C GLN A 157 2.14 21.29 17.51
N GLU A 158 1.87 20.01 17.74
CA GLU A 158 2.86 19.06 18.29
C GLU A 158 4.08 18.94 17.36
N LEU A 159 3.85 18.83 16.04
CA LEU A 159 4.93 18.79 15.05
C LEU A 159 5.74 20.08 15.01
N HIS A 160 5.10 21.26 15.12
CA HIS A 160 5.83 22.53 15.18
C HIS A 160 6.66 22.65 16.46
N HIS A 161 6.13 22.21 17.59
CA HIS A 161 6.85 22.22 18.86
C HIS A 161 8.07 21.29 18.81
N GLU A 162 7.88 20.05 18.34
CA GLU A 162 8.97 19.09 18.18
C GLU A 162 10.06 19.61 17.24
N ASN A 163 9.68 20.18 16.09
CA ASN A 163 10.64 20.80 15.17
C ASN A 163 11.42 21.97 15.80
N ALA A 164 10.77 22.79 16.63
CA ALA A 164 11.45 23.86 17.35
C ALA A 164 12.46 23.31 18.37
N THR A 165 12.08 22.29 19.14
CA THR A 165 12.96 21.61 20.09
C THR A 165 14.14 20.94 19.40
N LEU A 166 13.92 20.28 18.26
CA LEU A 166 15.00 19.66 17.47
C LEU A 166 15.98 20.70 16.93
N ARG A 167 15.48 21.84 16.44
CA ARG A 167 16.32 22.97 15.99
C ARG A 167 17.16 23.53 17.11
N GLU A 168 16.59 23.71 18.30
CA GLU A 168 17.33 24.16 19.48
C GLU A 168 18.44 23.18 19.86
N LYS A 169 18.13 21.88 19.91
CA LYS A 169 19.14 20.83 20.17
C LYS A 169 20.26 20.83 19.14
N MET A 170 19.93 21.01 17.85
CA MET A 170 20.94 21.12 16.79
C MET A 170 21.84 22.34 16.97
N ASN A 171 21.26 23.51 17.25
CA ASN A 171 22.02 24.74 17.48
C ASN A 171 22.95 24.62 18.70
N ASN A 172 22.49 23.95 19.76
CA ASN A 172 23.30 23.69 20.93
C ASN A 172 24.47 22.77 20.60
N MET A 173 24.22 21.66 19.89
CA MET A 173 25.29 20.76 19.43
C MET A 173 26.29 21.47 18.51
N GLU A 174 25.82 22.34 17.61
CA GLU A 174 26.70 23.11 16.72
C GLU A 174 27.58 24.10 17.50
N SER A 175 27.01 24.73 18.53
CA SER A 175 27.74 25.61 19.44
C SER A 175 28.80 24.86 20.26
N GLU A 176 28.44 23.69 20.79
CA GLU A 176 29.37 22.80 21.50
C GLU A 176 30.49 22.31 20.58
N PHE A 177 30.16 21.92 19.35
CA PHE A 177 31.14 21.48 18.35
C PHE A 177 32.10 22.61 17.99
N LYS A 178 31.61 23.84 17.85
CA LYS A 178 32.45 25.02 17.61
C LYS A 178 33.38 25.30 18.79
N ALA A 179 32.86 25.28 20.02
CA ALA A 179 33.65 25.48 21.22
C ALA A 179 34.74 24.39 21.38
N PHE A 180 34.39 23.14 21.08
CA PHE A 180 35.33 22.03 21.06
C PHE A 180 36.43 22.24 20.00
N LYS A 181 36.06 22.65 18.78
CA LYS A 181 37.03 22.96 17.71
C LYS A 181 37.98 24.09 18.11
N GLU A 182 37.49 25.14 18.76
CA GLU A 182 38.32 26.22 19.29
C GLU A 182 39.28 25.76 20.40
N LEU A 183 38.81 24.88 21.30
CA LEU A 183 39.65 24.29 22.34
C LEU A 183 40.78 23.44 21.73
N MET A 184 40.45 22.63 20.71
CA MET A 184 41.43 21.82 19.98
C MET A 184 42.48 22.69 19.29
N LEU A 185 42.08 23.82 18.69
CA LEU A 185 43.00 24.76 18.05
C LEU A 185 43.95 25.44 19.06
N LYS A 186 43.46 25.74 20.27
CA LYS A 186 44.27 26.37 21.33
C LYS A 186 45.32 25.44 21.94
N ASN A 187 45.11 24.13 21.87
CA ASN A 187 46.01 23.11 22.43
C ASN A 187 46.98 22.50 21.40
N LEU A 188 47.01 23.00 20.16
CA LEU A 188 47.97 22.57 19.13
C LEU A 188 49.39 23.09 19.44
N PRO A 189 50.43 22.26 19.27
CA PRO A 189 51.82 22.71 19.42
C PRO A 189 52.17 23.81 18.40
N PRO A 190 53.06 24.76 18.74
CA PRO A 190 53.31 25.97 17.94
C PRO A 190 53.66 25.72 16.45
N ASN A 191 54.31 24.60 16.14
CA ASN A 191 54.69 24.25 14.76
C ASN A 191 53.51 23.89 13.83
N ALA A 192 52.30 23.70 14.37
CA ALA A 192 51.10 23.40 13.57
C ALA A 192 50.21 24.64 13.32
N GLN A 193 50.44 25.77 14.02
CA GLN A 193 49.63 26.99 13.88
C GLN A 193 49.89 27.75 12.58
N VAL A 194 51.08 27.60 11.98
CA VAL A 194 51.47 28.32 10.75
C VAL A 194 50.74 27.79 9.51
N ASN A 195 50.34 26.51 9.49
CA ASN A 195 49.68 25.90 8.33
C ASN A 195 48.15 26.06 8.31
N ALA A 196 47.49 26.34 9.45
CA ALA A 196 46.04 26.54 9.49
C ALA A 196 45.61 27.95 9.03
N SER A 197 46.46 28.96 9.23
CA SER A 197 46.22 30.34 8.79
C SER A 197 46.33 30.52 7.27
N ALA A 198 47.02 29.61 6.56
CA ALA A 198 47.17 29.65 5.11
C ALA A 198 45.96 29.06 4.35
N SER A 199 45.21 28.14 4.96
CA SER A 199 44.05 27.50 4.30
C SER A 199 42.76 28.34 4.35
N ASN A 200 42.57 29.19 5.36
CA ASN A 200 41.37 30.05 5.45
C ASN A 200 41.34 31.21 4.44
N THR A 201 42.45 31.50 3.75
CA THR A 201 42.48 32.53 2.69
C THR A 201 41.98 31.99 1.35
N ILE A 202 41.93 30.66 1.16
CA ILE A 202 41.61 30.05 -0.16
C ILE A 202 40.10 29.80 -0.33
N GLU A 203 39.35 29.52 0.74
CA GLU A 203 37.89 29.29 0.64
C GLU A 203 37.06 30.59 0.48
N GLY A 204 37.63 31.76 0.79
CA GLY A 204 36.96 33.06 0.63
C GLY A 204 36.88 33.58 -0.82
N ALA A 205 37.53 32.91 -1.78
CA ALA A 205 37.64 33.40 -3.17
C ALA A 205 36.81 32.58 -4.20
N GLN A 206 36.16 31.48 -3.82
CA GLN A 206 35.41 30.63 -4.76
C GLN A 206 33.88 30.77 -4.69
N ALA A 207 33.34 31.69 -3.90
CA ALA A 207 31.89 31.91 -3.76
C ALA A 207 31.38 33.18 -4.49
N ILE A 208 31.99 33.57 -5.61
CA ILE A 208 31.44 34.59 -6.51
C ILE A 208 31.49 34.06 -7.94
N GLY A 209 30.37 33.51 -8.39
CA GLY A 209 30.13 33.20 -9.80
C GLY A 209 29.50 31.84 -10.02
N GLU A 210 28.17 31.80 -9.99
CA GLU A 210 27.32 31.03 -10.91
C GLU A 210 25.84 31.25 -10.55
N GLU A 211 25.30 32.38 -11.01
CA GLU A 211 23.87 32.57 -11.27
C GLU A 211 23.72 33.19 -12.67
N GLN A 212 23.41 32.33 -13.65
CA GLN A 212 22.56 32.60 -14.81
C GLN A 212 21.77 31.34 -15.15
#